data_AF-A0A151BMJ4-F1
#
_entry.id   AF-A0A151BMJ4-F1
#
_cell.length_a   1.000
_cell.length_b   1.000
_cell.length_c   1.000
_cell.angle_alpha   90.00
_cell.angle_beta   90.00
_cell.angle_gamma   90.00
#
_symmetry.space_group_name_H-M   'P 1'
#
loop_
_entity.id
_entity.type
_entity.pdbx_description
1 polymer ?
#
loop_
_entity_poly.entity_id
_entity_poly.type
_entity_poly.pdbx_seq_one_letter_code
_entity_poly.pdbx_strand_id
1 'polypeptide(L)'
;MRPDGSIIPSIQKGVRKAWKPIEDGTTEWWRAFRRFVKEPPVPGEAWIEPSKVKAGRRVYLTLTFRVGEGGISAYGHIAVECPIRNLNVWSPNITLRAKSAYINVVCSNPKPLLDITYSAGIIDILVKAYPLKEGDEVKILLGDPRGNPPLMPLEAQRYPFYIALDRENTGVYRRIEHPPVLEVTGDYASSFDVIARAIQKPGKEFDLTVLAVDRHNRNPDPDYTGTVKVIPSDPRAQGATVRFSENDRGIRQVSVSLPSDGTYYFTVFDEFRGISGLSNPISTNFFRDGLNVFFGDIHGHNDLCDGRGTIDEYYQWARDVRRLDFAALTNHVEGAKRYDVPDFWETVKRKAEEYNHPGRFVTFLAFEWGSWTLFGDKCVYYLTDEAPYFPANEEETNTPEKLWNHLRRLNLDVITIAHHPKYGGKTDWSYIDNELQPLVEIYSMWGDSERYGEHSVQTALSMGHKLGIIASSDNHIGQPGNPGNGLAAVIARDLTRKSLFYALKKRRCYGTTGSRILLNFEVDGHPMGEEYTAKSGDHPRRIHVKAAGTAPVEELYIIRNNEEIIVYKDLGRTFEVNYKDTEPLKEPAYYYVRLVQEDGEKAWSSPIWVKPH
;
A
#
# COMPACT_ATOMS: atom_id res chain seq x y z
N MET A 1 8.75 2.56 -54.97
CA MET A 1 8.79 4.00 -55.33
C MET A 1 7.43 4.58 -55.03
N ARG A 2 7.35 5.80 -54.48
CA ARG A 2 6.12 6.58 -54.53
C ARG A 2 5.97 7.21 -55.94
N PRO A 3 4.78 7.70 -56.31
CA PRO A 3 4.54 8.32 -57.62
C PRO A 3 5.40 9.56 -57.91
N ASP A 4 6.11 10.10 -56.92
CA ASP A 4 6.90 11.34 -57.02
C ASP A 4 8.38 11.16 -57.38
N GLY A 5 8.82 9.93 -57.67
CA GLY A 5 10.20 9.68 -58.11
C GLY A 5 11.27 9.86 -57.01
N SER A 6 10.88 9.98 -55.74
CA SER A 6 11.84 10.02 -54.63
C SER A 6 12.59 8.67 -54.48
N ILE A 7 13.91 8.72 -54.63
CA ILE A 7 14.80 7.57 -54.41
C ILE A 7 14.95 7.39 -52.89
N ILE A 8 14.44 6.26 -52.38
CA ILE A 8 14.73 5.83 -51.02
C ILE A 8 16.18 5.34 -50.99
N PRO A 9 17.10 5.98 -50.23
CA PRO A 9 18.47 5.49 -50.08
C PRO A 9 18.47 4.06 -49.55
N SER A 10 19.35 3.22 -50.07
CA SER A 10 19.51 1.79 -49.72
C SER A 10 19.68 1.53 -48.21
N ILE A 11 20.09 2.53 -47.43
CA ILE A 11 20.14 2.53 -45.96
C ILE A 11 18.76 2.23 -45.33
N GLN A 12 17.65 2.69 -45.91
CA GLN A 12 16.31 2.40 -45.37
C GLN A 12 15.87 0.92 -45.52
N LYS A 13 16.49 0.13 -46.40
CA LYS A 13 16.21 -1.33 -46.49
C LYS A 13 16.94 -2.13 -45.42
N GLY A 14 18.13 -1.70 -44.99
CA GLY A 14 18.84 -2.28 -43.84
C GLY A 14 18.19 -1.86 -42.51
N VAL A 15 17.76 -0.61 -42.42
CA VAL A 15 16.99 -0.08 -41.28
C VAL A 15 15.64 -0.77 -41.14
N ARG A 16 15.02 -1.28 -42.23
CA ARG A 16 13.81 -2.12 -42.14
C ARG A 16 13.98 -3.50 -41.50
N LYS A 17 15.20 -4.02 -41.37
CA LYS A 17 15.45 -5.23 -40.56
C LYS A 17 15.68 -4.92 -39.08
N ALA A 18 16.01 -3.67 -38.74
CA ALA A 18 16.05 -3.14 -37.37
C ALA A 18 14.71 -2.50 -36.95
N TRP A 19 13.85 -2.16 -37.91
CA TRP A 19 12.44 -1.87 -37.68
C TRP A 19 11.66 -3.18 -37.68
N LYS A 20 11.46 -3.74 -36.49
CA LYS A 20 10.09 -4.14 -36.22
C LYS A 20 9.30 -2.84 -36.09
N PRO A 21 8.12 -2.70 -36.73
CA PRO A 21 7.12 -1.81 -36.16
C PRO A 21 7.09 -2.13 -34.67
N ILE A 22 7.11 -1.11 -33.82
CA ILE A 22 6.68 -1.26 -32.44
C ILE A 22 5.17 -1.56 -32.53
N GLU A 23 4.83 -2.77 -32.96
CA GLU A 23 3.54 -3.40 -32.80
C GLU A 23 3.42 -3.56 -31.28
N ASP A 24 2.52 -2.78 -30.72
CA ASP A 24 2.26 -2.63 -29.29
C ASP A 24 3.36 -1.89 -28.52
N GLY A 25 3.42 -0.58 -28.72
CA GLY A 25 4.12 0.29 -27.79
C GLY A 25 3.52 0.10 -26.41
N THR A 26 4.25 -0.50 -25.47
CA THR A 26 3.95 -0.50 -24.02
C THR A 26 5.00 -1.26 -23.19
N THR A 27 5.62 -2.33 -23.71
CA THR A 27 6.46 -3.23 -22.88
C THR A 27 7.95 -3.18 -23.20
N GLU A 28 8.33 -2.91 -24.45
CA GLU A 28 9.75 -2.92 -24.85
C GLU A 28 10.52 -1.67 -24.40
N TRP A 29 9.88 -0.50 -24.38
CA TRP A 29 10.52 0.72 -23.84
C TRP A 29 10.82 0.56 -22.35
N TRP A 30 9.87 0.05 -21.55
CA TRP A 30 10.09 -0.18 -20.11
C TRP A 30 11.19 -1.20 -19.86
N ARG A 31 11.26 -2.25 -20.68
CA ARG A 31 12.37 -3.22 -20.66
C ARG A 31 13.69 -2.58 -21.08
N ALA A 32 13.71 -1.67 -22.06
CA ALA A 32 14.89 -0.96 -22.52
C ALA A 32 15.38 0.08 -21.49
N PHE A 33 14.50 0.90 -20.93
CA PHE A 33 14.80 1.84 -19.86
C PHE A 33 15.42 1.12 -18.64
N ARG A 34 14.86 -0.03 -18.22
CA ARG A 34 15.46 -0.87 -17.17
C ARG A 34 16.83 -1.45 -17.54
N ARG A 35 17.12 -1.70 -18.84
CA ARG A 35 18.44 -2.23 -19.26
C ARG A 35 19.57 -1.22 -19.02
N PHE A 36 19.28 0.06 -19.07
CA PHE A 36 20.29 1.12 -19.01
C PHE A 36 20.21 1.97 -17.75
N VAL A 37 19.42 1.54 -16.76
CA VAL A 37 19.33 2.20 -15.45
C VAL A 37 20.70 2.32 -14.76
N LYS A 38 21.65 1.43 -15.11
CA LYS A 38 23.04 1.40 -14.60
C LYS A 38 24.01 2.29 -15.36
N GLU A 39 23.63 2.81 -16.52
CA GLU A 39 24.52 3.65 -17.32
C GLU A 39 24.70 5.02 -16.64
N PRO A 40 25.91 5.61 -16.71
CA PRO A 40 26.16 6.94 -16.15
C PRO A 40 25.19 7.99 -16.72
N PRO A 41 24.75 8.95 -15.89
CA PRO A 41 23.87 10.00 -16.36
C PRO A 41 24.56 10.85 -17.44
N VAL A 42 23.74 11.46 -18.31
CA VAL A 42 24.19 12.39 -19.34
C VAL A 42 23.85 13.84 -18.97
N PRO A 43 24.62 14.82 -19.45
CA PRO A 43 24.34 16.23 -19.19
C PRO A 43 22.95 16.65 -19.67
N GLY A 44 22.24 17.40 -18.83
CA GLY A 44 20.93 17.97 -19.12
C GLY A 44 20.26 18.46 -17.85
N GLU A 45 19.42 19.48 -17.98
CA GLU A 45 18.69 20.09 -16.85
C GLU A 45 17.19 20.09 -17.17
N ALA A 46 16.36 19.84 -16.17
CA ALA A 46 14.91 19.93 -16.36
C ALA A 46 14.17 20.41 -15.12
N TRP A 47 13.05 21.09 -15.34
CA TRP A 47 12.16 21.64 -14.30
C TRP A 47 10.71 21.59 -14.77
N ILE A 48 9.76 21.66 -13.82
CA ILE A 48 8.32 21.63 -14.10
C ILE A 48 7.61 22.80 -13.45
N GLU A 49 6.69 23.42 -14.20
CA GLU A 49 5.97 24.64 -13.78
C GLU A 49 4.45 24.49 -13.97
N PRO A 50 3.63 24.76 -12.93
CA PRO A 50 4.03 24.90 -11.53
C PRO A 50 4.67 23.62 -10.98
N SER A 51 5.60 23.76 -10.04
CA SER A 51 6.25 22.64 -9.36
C SER A 51 5.42 22.05 -8.22
N LYS A 52 4.34 22.73 -7.82
CA LYS A 52 3.45 22.33 -6.72
C LYS A 52 1.98 22.50 -7.09
N VAL A 53 1.18 21.47 -6.83
CA VAL A 53 -0.26 21.41 -7.15
C VAL A 53 -1.05 20.66 -6.07
N LYS A 54 -2.38 20.82 -6.06
CA LYS A 54 -3.28 20.05 -5.18
C LYS A 54 -3.78 18.78 -5.87
N ALA A 55 -3.93 17.71 -5.08
CA ALA A 55 -4.44 16.42 -5.53
C ALA A 55 -5.79 16.54 -6.25
N GLY A 56 -5.96 15.78 -7.33
CA GLY A 56 -7.21 15.71 -8.08
C GLY A 56 -7.69 17.01 -8.73
N ARG A 57 -6.87 18.08 -8.76
CA ARG A 57 -7.16 19.31 -9.51
C ARG A 57 -6.77 19.18 -10.96
N ARG A 58 -7.36 20.00 -11.84
CA ARG A 58 -6.90 20.10 -13.23
C ARG A 58 -5.98 21.30 -13.39
N VAL A 59 -4.74 21.06 -13.79
CA VAL A 59 -3.69 22.08 -13.85
C VAL A 59 -2.91 21.92 -15.16
N TYR A 60 -2.66 23.04 -15.85
CA TYR A 60 -1.73 23.07 -16.98
C TYR A 60 -0.30 23.04 -16.44
N LEU A 61 0.52 22.10 -16.92
CA LEU A 61 1.93 22.02 -16.53
C LEU A 61 2.82 22.19 -17.75
N THR A 62 3.97 22.81 -17.55
CA THR A 62 5.06 22.85 -18.54
C THR A 62 6.27 22.14 -17.96
N LEU A 63 6.67 21.03 -18.55
CA LEU A 63 7.93 20.36 -18.26
C LEU A 63 8.96 20.86 -19.28
N THR A 64 10.01 21.53 -18.82
CA THR A 64 11.09 22.02 -19.68
C THR A 64 12.32 21.16 -19.51
N PHE A 65 12.89 20.69 -20.61
CA PHE A 65 14.19 20.04 -20.67
C PHE A 65 15.16 20.91 -21.48
N ARG A 66 16.28 21.28 -20.85
CA ARG A 66 17.39 21.98 -21.47
C ARG A 66 18.47 20.98 -21.85
N VAL A 67 18.81 20.98 -23.13
CA VAL A 67 19.78 20.06 -23.73
C VAL A 67 21.17 20.38 -23.21
N GLY A 68 21.85 19.39 -22.62
CA GLY A 68 23.19 19.53 -22.09
C GLY A 68 24.30 19.37 -23.13
N GLU A 69 25.54 19.34 -22.65
CA GLU A 69 26.76 19.30 -23.45
C GLU A 69 26.72 18.21 -24.54
N GLY A 70 27.00 18.63 -25.77
CA GLY A 70 27.10 17.81 -26.99
C GLY A 70 25.78 17.58 -27.75
N GLY A 71 24.64 18.10 -27.29
CA GLY A 71 23.38 18.06 -28.06
C GLY A 71 22.70 16.69 -28.20
N ILE A 72 21.65 16.65 -29.02
CA ILE A 72 20.92 15.43 -29.44
C ILE A 72 20.86 15.43 -30.96
N SER A 73 21.36 14.38 -31.59
CA SER A 73 21.47 14.33 -33.05
C SER A 73 20.11 14.14 -33.73
N ALA A 74 20.10 14.32 -35.05
CA ALA A 74 18.92 13.95 -35.83
C ALA A 74 18.67 12.44 -35.65
N TYR A 75 17.40 12.10 -35.41
CA TYR A 75 16.86 10.81 -35.01
C TYR A 75 17.11 10.40 -33.56
N GLY A 76 17.74 11.25 -32.75
CA GLY A 76 17.81 11.02 -31.31
C GLY A 76 16.45 11.16 -30.62
N HIS A 77 16.37 10.63 -29.40
CA HIS A 77 15.14 10.57 -28.59
C HIS A 77 15.30 11.24 -27.23
N ILE A 78 14.24 11.91 -26.79
CA ILE A 78 14.02 12.32 -25.40
C ILE A 78 12.81 11.54 -24.89
N ALA A 79 13.01 10.63 -23.94
CA ALA A 79 11.94 9.86 -23.34
C ALA A 79 11.70 10.31 -21.91
N VAL A 80 10.43 10.59 -21.57
CA VAL A 80 9.99 11.06 -20.27
C VAL A 80 9.00 10.08 -19.66
N GLU A 81 9.33 9.54 -18.50
CA GLU A 81 8.37 8.83 -17.66
C GLU A 81 7.42 9.85 -17.03
N CYS A 82 6.17 9.83 -17.45
CA CYS A 82 5.13 10.75 -17.01
C CYS A 82 4.24 10.10 -15.95
N PRO A 83 4.25 10.60 -14.70
CA PRO A 83 3.38 10.09 -13.64
C PRO A 83 1.89 10.43 -13.85
N ILE A 84 1.59 11.36 -14.76
CA ILE A 84 0.23 11.83 -15.08
C ILE A 84 -0.39 10.94 -16.14
N ARG A 85 -1.56 10.37 -15.84
CA ARG A 85 -2.27 9.43 -16.71
C ARG A 85 -3.28 10.13 -17.63
N ASN A 86 -3.85 9.37 -18.57
CA ASN A 86 -4.95 9.79 -19.46
C ASN A 86 -4.63 11.02 -20.35
N LEU A 87 -3.39 11.08 -20.82
CA LEU A 87 -2.92 12.08 -21.77
C LEU A 87 -3.08 11.59 -23.22
N ASN A 88 -3.23 12.52 -24.16
CA ASN A 88 -3.31 12.24 -25.60
C ASN A 88 -2.28 13.10 -26.33
N VAL A 89 -1.70 12.63 -27.43
CA VAL A 89 -0.83 13.49 -28.24
C VAL A 89 -1.67 14.45 -29.07
N TRP A 90 -1.32 15.73 -29.06
CA TRP A 90 -1.96 16.73 -29.91
C TRP A 90 -1.56 16.52 -31.38
N SER A 91 -2.51 16.68 -32.30
CA SER A 91 -2.22 16.78 -33.74
C SER A 91 -3.17 17.77 -34.42
N PRO A 92 -2.78 18.39 -35.54
CA PRO A 92 -3.64 19.35 -36.26
C PRO A 92 -4.98 18.78 -36.73
N ASN A 93 -5.05 17.45 -36.94
CA ASN A 93 -6.23 16.77 -37.49
C ASN A 93 -7.11 16.15 -36.40
N ILE A 94 -6.82 16.38 -35.11
CA ILE A 94 -7.57 15.77 -34.02
C ILE A 94 -8.85 16.54 -33.70
N THR A 95 -9.96 15.83 -33.53
CA THR A 95 -11.15 16.39 -32.90
C THR A 95 -10.94 16.44 -31.39
N LEU A 96 -10.97 17.65 -30.84
CA LEU A 96 -10.83 17.85 -29.40
C LEU A 96 -12.02 17.24 -28.65
N ARG A 97 -11.73 16.42 -27.66
CA ARG A 97 -12.73 15.78 -26.80
C ARG A 97 -12.83 16.52 -25.47
N ALA A 98 -14.06 16.65 -24.97
CA ALA A 98 -14.29 17.19 -23.65
C ALA A 98 -13.55 16.36 -22.58
N LYS A 99 -12.97 17.02 -21.58
CA LYS A 99 -12.24 16.41 -20.44
C LYS A 99 -10.92 15.71 -20.78
N SER A 100 -10.55 15.59 -22.06
CA SER A 100 -9.25 15.08 -22.51
C SER A 100 -8.15 16.14 -22.41
N ALA A 101 -7.02 15.74 -21.84
CA ALA A 101 -5.80 16.53 -21.87
C ALA A 101 -4.91 16.09 -23.02
N TYR A 102 -4.28 17.07 -23.66
CA TYR A 102 -3.42 16.86 -24.81
C TYR A 102 -1.99 17.29 -24.50
N ILE A 103 -1.00 16.54 -24.98
CA ILE A 103 0.42 16.84 -24.87
C ILE A 103 0.85 17.51 -26.17
N ASN A 104 1.64 18.56 -26.05
CA ASN A 104 2.30 19.20 -27.18
C ASN A 104 3.75 19.54 -26.81
N VAL A 105 4.63 19.67 -27.80
CA VAL A 105 6.04 19.99 -27.59
C VAL A 105 6.43 21.16 -28.46
N VAL A 106 7.17 22.10 -27.87
CA VAL A 106 7.78 23.23 -28.58
C VAL A 106 9.26 23.30 -28.24
N CYS A 107 10.07 23.81 -29.16
CA CYS A 107 11.50 24.00 -28.97
C CYS A 107 11.84 25.49 -29.04
N SER A 108 12.76 25.98 -28.20
CA SER A 108 13.28 27.35 -28.28
C SER A 108 13.97 27.62 -29.61
N ASN A 109 14.62 26.59 -30.18
CA ASN A 109 15.16 26.59 -31.53
C ASN A 109 14.08 26.12 -32.52
N PRO A 110 13.71 26.91 -33.55
CA PRO A 110 12.64 26.56 -34.48
C PRO A 110 13.06 25.58 -35.59
N LYS A 111 14.36 25.23 -35.69
CA LYS A 111 14.87 24.35 -36.76
C LYS A 111 14.54 22.86 -36.53
N PRO A 112 14.73 22.29 -35.32
CA PRO A 112 14.40 20.90 -35.05
C PRO A 112 12.94 20.58 -35.35
N LEU A 113 12.72 19.48 -36.06
CA LEU A 113 11.39 18.92 -36.28
C LEU A 113 11.17 17.80 -35.27
N LEU A 114 10.22 17.98 -34.34
CA LEU A 114 9.94 17.04 -33.26
C LEU A 114 8.67 16.23 -33.55
N ASP A 115 8.74 14.92 -33.34
CA ASP A 115 7.56 14.02 -33.30
C ASP A 115 7.32 13.56 -31.88
N ILE A 116 6.06 13.35 -31.50
CA ILE A 116 5.70 12.97 -30.13
C ILE A 116 4.86 11.69 -30.17
N THR A 117 5.18 10.75 -29.30
CA THR A 117 4.30 9.62 -28.99
C THR A 117 4.05 9.55 -27.49
N TYR A 118 2.90 8.98 -27.10
CA TYR A 118 2.59 8.71 -25.70
C TYR A 118 2.00 7.32 -25.56
N SER A 119 2.68 6.44 -24.83
CA SER A 119 2.22 5.08 -24.53
C SER A 119 2.77 4.58 -23.21
N ALA A 120 1.98 3.78 -22.46
CA ALA A 120 2.35 3.21 -21.15
C ALA A 120 2.94 4.23 -20.15
N GLY A 121 2.47 5.47 -20.17
CA GLY A 121 2.99 6.52 -19.28
C GLY A 121 4.28 7.18 -19.75
N ILE A 122 4.76 6.88 -20.96
CA ILE A 122 6.00 7.42 -21.52
C ILE A 122 5.69 8.39 -22.64
N ILE A 123 6.24 9.59 -22.53
CA ILE A 123 6.26 10.59 -23.61
C ILE A 123 7.60 10.44 -24.33
N ASP A 124 7.59 10.01 -25.58
CA ASP A 124 8.79 9.90 -26.41
C ASP A 124 8.79 11.01 -27.47
N ILE A 125 9.91 11.74 -27.55
CA ILE A 125 10.10 12.86 -28.47
C ILE A 125 11.25 12.53 -29.42
N LEU A 126 10.93 12.31 -30.69
CA LEU A 126 11.87 12.02 -31.75
C LEU A 126 12.32 13.31 -32.44
N VAL A 127 13.64 13.53 -32.55
CA VAL A 127 14.24 14.63 -33.31
C VAL A 127 14.31 14.26 -34.80
N LYS A 128 13.23 14.40 -35.57
CA LYS A 128 13.15 13.90 -36.96
C LYS A 128 14.18 14.53 -37.91
N ALA A 129 14.51 15.79 -37.70
CA ALA A 129 15.42 16.56 -38.53
C ALA A 129 15.99 17.74 -37.75
N TYR A 130 17.22 18.15 -38.12
CA TYR A 130 18.04 19.17 -37.46
C TYR A 130 18.32 18.85 -35.97
N PRO A 131 19.59 18.64 -35.59
CA PRO A 131 19.93 18.27 -34.23
C PRO A 131 19.56 19.38 -33.23
N LEU A 132 19.20 18.97 -32.02
CA LEU A 132 19.11 19.87 -30.88
C LEU A 132 20.53 20.18 -30.39
N LYS A 133 20.81 21.46 -30.19
CA LYS A 133 22.10 21.93 -29.69
C LYS A 133 22.07 22.07 -28.17
N GLU A 134 23.26 22.06 -27.57
CA GLU A 134 23.41 22.47 -26.18
C GLU A 134 22.74 23.83 -25.94
N GLY A 135 21.97 23.92 -24.85
CA GLY A 135 21.20 25.10 -24.49
C GLY A 135 19.82 25.22 -25.17
N ASP A 136 19.51 24.40 -26.18
CA ASP A 136 18.15 24.33 -26.73
C ASP A 136 17.18 23.84 -25.62
N GLU A 137 16.01 24.45 -25.54
CA GLU A 137 14.97 24.11 -24.56
C GLU A 137 13.79 23.45 -25.25
N VAL A 138 13.49 22.22 -24.86
CA VAL A 138 12.33 21.46 -25.28
C VAL A 138 11.27 21.57 -24.19
N LYS A 139 10.16 22.24 -24.48
CA LYS A 139 9.04 22.44 -23.56
C LYS A 139 7.91 21.47 -23.91
N ILE A 140 7.58 20.61 -22.97
CA ILE A 140 6.50 19.63 -23.03
C ILE A 140 5.31 20.23 -22.29
N LEU A 141 4.30 20.63 -23.04
CA LEU A 141 3.04 21.17 -22.53
C LEU A 141 2.14 20.00 -22.13
N LEU A 142 2.03 19.74 -20.83
CA LEU A 142 1.11 18.75 -20.27
C LEU A 142 -0.25 19.44 -20.09
N GLY A 143 -1.05 19.36 -21.13
CA GLY A 143 -2.24 20.20 -21.32
C GLY A 143 -1.96 21.30 -22.34
N ASP A 144 -2.24 21.02 -23.62
CA ASP A 144 -2.24 22.04 -24.65
C ASP A 144 -3.33 23.09 -24.33
N PRO A 145 -3.04 24.40 -24.39
CA PRO A 145 -4.01 25.46 -24.07
C PRO A 145 -5.30 25.41 -24.89
N ARG A 146 -5.31 24.76 -26.06
CA ARG A 146 -6.51 24.56 -26.88
C ARG A 146 -7.41 23.44 -26.36
N GLY A 147 -6.85 22.53 -25.57
CA GLY A 147 -7.54 21.42 -24.90
C GLY A 147 -7.83 21.71 -23.43
N ASN A 148 -8.06 20.64 -22.65
CA ASN A 148 -8.27 20.75 -21.21
C ASN A 148 -6.96 20.47 -20.44
N PRO A 149 -6.80 21.01 -19.22
CA PRO A 149 -5.69 20.63 -18.38
C PRO A 149 -5.83 19.17 -17.89
N PRO A 150 -4.71 18.45 -17.71
CA PRO A 150 -4.71 17.11 -17.13
C PRO A 150 -5.19 17.11 -15.68
N LEU A 151 -5.73 15.97 -15.24
CA LEU A 151 -6.05 15.72 -13.84
C LEU A 151 -4.76 15.35 -13.10
N MET A 152 -4.47 16.07 -12.02
CA MET A 152 -3.33 15.78 -11.15
C MET A 152 -3.53 14.46 -10.39
N PRO A 153 -2.44 13.78 -9.99
CA PRO A 153 -2.52 12.58 -9.16
C PRO A 153 -3.40 12.77 -7.91
N LEU A 154 -3.97 11.68 -7.41
CA LEU A 154 -4.89 11.71 -6.27
C LEU A 154 -4.18 11.65 -4.93
N GLU A 155 -2.93 11.20 -4.92
CA GLU A 155 -2.16 10.98 -3.70
C GLU A 155 -1.20 12.15 -3.47
N ALA A 156 -1.17 12.68 -2.26
CA ALA A 156 -0.30 13.78 -1.90
C ALA A 156 1.12 13.26 -1.63
N GLN A 157 1.99 13.36 -2.62
CA GLN A 157 3.40 12.96 -2.55
C GLN A 157 4.20 13.58 -3.69
N ARG A 158 5.49 13.24 -3.74
CA ARG A 158 6.40 13.65 -4.81
C ARG A 158 6.25 12.77 -6.04
N TYR A 159 6.20 13.39 -7.22
CA TYR A 159 6.10 12.71 -8.51
C TYR A 159 7.28 13.13 -9.41
N PRO A 160 8.39 12.35 -9.39
CA PRO A 160 9.51 12.59 -10.30
C PRO A 160 9.13 12.29 -11.76
N PHE A 161 9.65 13.11 -12.68
CA PHE A 161 9.59 12.89 -14.11
C PHE A 161 10.98 12.45 -14.58
N TYR A 162 11.18 11.14 -14.71
CA TYR A 162 12.47 10.64 -15.19
C TYR A 162 12.63 10.94 -16.68
N ILE A 163 13.78 11.52 -17.03
CA ILE A 163 14.12 11.84 -18.42
C ILE A 163 15.34 11.02 -18.81
N ALA A 164 15.24 10.29 -19.92
CA ALA A 164 16.34 9.55 -20.51
C ALA A 164 16.51 9.88 -21.99
N LEU A 165 17.76 9.92 -22.44
CA LEU A 165 18.14 10.35 -23.78
C LEU A 165 18.80 9.19 -24.54
N ASP A 166 18.36 8.95 -25.77
CA ASP A 166 19.15 8.25 -26.79
C ASP A 166 19.66 9.29 -27.77
N ARG A 167 20.85 9.82 -27.49
CA ARG A 167 21.37 11.03 -28.14
C ARG A 167 21.70 10.82 -29.61
N GLU A 168 22.01 9.59 -30.00
CA GLU A 168 22.56 9.22 -31.31
C GLU A 168 21.77 8.11 -32.01
N ASN A 169 20.54 7.84 -31.55
CA ASN A 169 19.67 6.78 -32.09
C ASN A 169 20.33 5.38 -32.07
N THR A 170 21.00 5.07 -30.95
CA THR A 170 21.72 3.82 -30.73
C THR A 170 20.86 2.75 -30.08
N GLY A 171 19.70 3.13 -29.54
CA GLY A 171 18.86 2.32 -28.67
C GLY A 171 19.29 2.36 -27.19
N VAL A 172 20.36 3.08 -26.84
CA VAL A 172 20.88 3.18 -25.47
C VAL A 172 20.38 4.47 -24.82
N TYR A 173 19.47 4.33 -23.85
CA TYR A 173 18.87 5.44 -23.12
C TYR A 173 19.64 5.72 -21.83
N ARG A 174 20.16 6.95 -21.67
CA ARG A 174 20.84 7.38 -20.43
C ARG A 174 20.07 8.48 -19.73
N ARG A 175 19.88 8.35 -18.42
CA ARG A 175 19.11 9.31 -17.60
C ARG A 175 19.86 10.63 -17.46
N ILE A 176 19.15 11.73 -17.25
CA ILE A 176 19.77 12.93 -16.67
C ILE A 176 20.00 12.74 -15.17
N GLU A 177 20.90 13.50 -14.58
CA GLU A 177 21.29 13.34 -13.18
C GLU A 177 20.16 13.70 -12.20
N HIS A 178 19.41 14.76 -12.50
CA HIS A 178 18.38 15.29 -11.59
C HIS A 178 17.02 15.37 -12.31
N PRO A 179 16.10 14.42 -12.07
CA PRO A 179 14.76 14.49 -12.62
C PRO A 179 13.96 15.60 -11.91
N PRO A 180 13.14 16.38 -12.64
CA PRO A 180 12.24 17.34 -12.03
C PRO A 180 11.13 16.63 -11.27
N VAL A 181 10.66 17.25 -10.19
CA VAL A 181 9.67 16.69 -9.29
C VAL A 181 8.45 17.61 -9.21
N LEU A 182 7.28 17.04 -9.43
CA LEU A 182 6.00 17.67 -9.11
C LEU A 182 5.62 17.31 -7.67
N GLU A 183 5.48 18.31 -6.80
CA GLU A 183 4.92 18.14 -5.46
C GLU A 183 3.38 18.20 -5.54
N VAL A 184 2.72 17.11 -5.18
CA VAL A 184 1.26 17.07 -5.03
C VAL A 184 0.94 17.14 -3.54
N THR A 185 0.13 18.11 -3.12
CA THR A 185 -0.37 18.21 -1.74
C THR A 185 -1.81 17.77 -1.63
N GLY A 186 -2.31 17.59 -0.40
CA GLY A 186 -3.75 17.39 -0.17
C GLY A 186 -4.58 18.55 -0.72
N ASP A 187 -5.78 18.22 -1.17
CA ASP A 187 -6.80 19.19 -1.53
C ASP A 187 -7.53 19.70 -0.26
N TYR A 188 -8.52 20.57 -0.41
CA TYR A 188 -9.27 21.08 0.74
C TYR A 188 -9.95 19.96 1.53
N ALA A 189 -9.90 20.07 2.86
CA ALA A 189 -10.52 19.11 3.75
C ALA A 189 -12.03 18.98 3.49
N SER A 190 -12.49 17.75 3.36
CA SER A 190 -13.91 17.38 3.20
C SER A 190 -14.48 16.62 4.39
N SER A 191 -13.61 16.06 5.23
CA SER A 191 -13.98 15.31 6.44
C SER A 191 -12.81 15.29 7.42
N PHE A 192 -13.04 14.70 8.60
CA PHE A 192 -11.96 14.37 9.52
C PHE A 192 -11.72 12.86 9.59
N ASP A 193 -10.45 12.46 9.61
CA ASP A 193 -10.05 11.20 10.22
C ASP A 193 -9.70 11.44 11.68
N VAL A 194 -10.25 10.63 12.57
CA VAL A 194 -10.05 10.75 14.01
C VAL A 194 -9.49 9.43 14.52
N ILE A 195 -8.26 9.44 15.03
CA ILE A 195 -7.53 8.21 15.32
C ILE A 195 -6.89 8.30 16.72
N ALA A 196 -7.09 7.26 17.51
CA ALA A 196 -6.39 7.04 18.77
C ALA A 196 -6.00 5.57 18.92
N ARG A 197 -4.99 5.30 19.76
CA ARG A 197 -4.69 3.93 20.18
C ARG A 197 -5.92 3.33 20.86
N ALA A 198 -6.24 2.10 20.46
CA ALA A 198 -7.54 1.54 20.77
C ALA A 198 -7.72 1.16 22.24
N ILE A 199 -6.63 0.85 22.97
CA ILE A 199 -6.69 0.48 24.38
C ILE A 199 -6.05 1.57 25.24
N GLN A 200 -6.81 2.11 26.18
CA GLN A 200 -6.42 3.21 27.09
C GLN A 200 -6.66 2.84 28.55
N LYS A 201 -6.19 3.69 29.49
CA LYS A 201 -6.45 3.50 30.93
C LYS A 201 -7.38 4.58 31.45
N PRO A 202 -8.39 4.26 32.29
CA PRO A 202 -9.24 5.27 32.89
C PRO A 202 -8.42 6.30 33.68
N GLY A 203 -8.81 7.58 33.58
CA GLY A 203 -8.15 8.71 34.24
C GLY A 203 -6.75 9.05 33.73
N LYS A 204 -6.23 8.35 32.72
CA LYS A 204 -4.97 8.72 32.04
C LYS A 204 -5.28 9.50 30.78
N GLU A 205 -4.55 10.59 30.58
CA GLU A 205 -4.58 11.34 29.34
C GLU A 205 -3.91 10.55 28.21
N PHE A 206 -4.45 10.71 26.99
CA PHE A 206 -3.90 10.17 25.76
C PHE A 206 -4.23 11.09 24.58
N ASP A 207 -3.46 10.94 23.50
CA ASP A 207 -3.64 11.74 22.30
C ASP A 207 -4.71 11.16 21.36
N LEU A 208 -5.70 11.98 21.04
CA LEU A 208 -6.57 11.83 19.90
C LEU A 208 -5.98 12.61 18.72
N THR A 209 -5.63 11.94 17.62
CA THR A 209 -5.20 12.62 16.40
C THR A 209 -6.41 12.95 15.54
N VAL A 210 -6.54 14.22 15.17
CA VAL A 210 -7.55 14.73 14.24
C VAL A 210 -6.84 15.16 12.96
N LEU A 211 -7.19 14.53 11.84
CA LEU A 211 -6.68 14.86 10.51
C LEU A 211 -7.78 15.49 9.67
N ALA A 212 -7.58 16.71 9.21
CA ALA A 212 -8.43 17.34 8.21
C ALA A 212 -8.04 16.79 6.83
N VAL A 213 -8.89 15.95 6.24
CA VAL A 213 -8.53 15.16 5.06
C VAL A 213 -9.38 15.48 3.84
N ASP A 214 -8.77 15.44 2.67
CA ASP A 214 -9.45 15.63 1.41
C ASP A 214 -10.32 14.42 0.99
N ARG A 215 -11.10 14.61 -0.07
CA ARG A 215 -12.01 13.59 -0.62
C ARG A 215 -11.34 12.58 -1.54
N HIS A 216 -10.06 12.75 -1.86
CA HIS A 216 -9.40 11.99 -2.92
C HIS A 216 -8.78 10.73 -2.33
N ASN A 217 -7.68 10.89 -1.61
CA ASN A 217 -6.94 9.79 -0.99
C ASN A 217 -6.85 10.00 0.53
N ARG A 218 -7.75 10.83 1.07
CA ARG A 218 -7.74 11.27 2.46
C ARG A 218 -6.41 11.94 2.82
N ASN A 219 -5.87 12.71 1.88
CA ASN A 219 -4.64 13.43 2.11
C ASN A 219 -4.88 14.52 3.15
N PRO A 220 -3.96 14.76 4.09
CA PRO A 220 -4.05 15.92 4.97
C PRO A 220 -4.08 17.21 4.15
N ASP A 221 -5.04 18.09 4.43
CA ASP A 221 -5.11 19.44 3.88
C ASP A 221 -4.05 20.31 4.58
N PRO A 222 -2.92 20.63 3.92
CA PRO A 222 -1.83 21.36 4.57
C PRO A 222 -2.23 22.79 4.95
N ASP A 223 -3.29 23.33 4.36
CA ASP A 223 -3.73 24.72 4.55
C ASP A 223 -4.94 24.80 5.52
N TYR A 224 -5.36 23.67 6.11
CA TYR A 224 -6.52 23.66 6.99
C TYR A 224 -6.27 24.47 8.27
N THR A 225 -7.08 25.51 8.46
CA THR A 225 -7.13 26.34 9.67
C THR A 225 -8.56 26.41 10.16
N GLY A 226 -8.84 26.36 11.47
CA GLY A 226 -10.23 26.31 11.92
C GLY A 226 -10.36 26.00 13.40
N THR A 227 -11.56 26.11 13.95
CA THR A 227 -11.84 25.65 15.32
C THR A 227 -12.76 24.44 15.24
N VAL A 228 -12.33 23.33 15.84
CA VAL A 228 -13.07 22.07 15.87
C VAL A 228 -13.52 21.76 17.29
N LYS A 229 -14.70 21.15 17.42
CA LYS A 229 -15.22 20.60 18.67
C LYS A 229 -15.00 19.09 18.67
N VAL A 230 -14.47 18.56 19.77
CA VAL A 230 -14.27 17.14 20.04
C VAL A 230 -15.29 16.72 21.08
N ILE A 231 -16.21 15.85 20.69
CA ILE A 231 -17.40 15.48 21.47
C ILE A 231 -17.37 13.97 21.76
N PRO A 232 -17.24 13.54 23.01
CA PRO A 232 -17.27 12.12 23.35
C PRO A 232 -18.70 11.55 23.25
N SER A 233 -18.79 10.25 22.99
CA SER A 233 -20.05 9.50 23.03
C SER A 233 -20.67 9.41 24.42
N ASP A 234 -19.84 9.51 25.47
CA ASP A 234 -20.26 9.59 26.86
C ASP A 234 -19.94 11.00 27.41
N PRO A 235 -20.93 11.76 27.90
CA PRO A 235 -20.72 13.12 28.39
C PRO A 235 -19.83 13.21 29.64
N ARG A 236 -19.52 12.09 30.31
CA ARG A 236 -18.58 12.03 31.43
C ARG A 236 -17.12 12.03 30.97
N ALA A 237 -16.85 11.66 29.72
CA ALA A 237 -15.52 11.73 29.16
C ALA A 237 -15.17 13.18 28.79
N GLN A 238 -13.87 13.48 28.74
CA GLN A 238 -13.40 14.84 28.46
C GLN A 238 -13.48 15.14 26.95
N GLY A 239 -14.35 16.07 26.57
CA GLY A 239 -14.31 16.71 25.24
C GLY A 239 -13.29 17.85 25.17
N ALA A 240 -13.16 18.46 24.00
CA ALA A 240 -12.26 19.59 23.78
C ALA A 240 -12.77 20.54 22.69
N THR A 241 -12.27 21.77 22.70
CA THR A 241 -12.37 22.69 21.55
C THR A 241 -10.96 23.10 21.17
N VAL A 242 -10.57 22.86 19.91
CA VAL A 242 -9.18 22.99 19.47
C VAL A 242 -9.12 23.83 18.21
N ARG A 243 -8.14 24.73 18.14
CA ARG A 243 -7.86 25.54 16.96
C ARG A 243 -6.71 24.94 16.15
N PHE A 244 -6.95 24.68 14.87
CA PHE A 244 -5.94 24.38 13.86
C PHE A 244 -5.29 25.65 13.35
N SER A 245 -3.97 25.58 13.18
CA SER A 245 -3.10 26.57 12.57
C SER A 245 -2.42 25.99 11.32
N GLU A 246 -1.84 26.85 10.49
CA GLU A 246 -1.08 26.42 9.30
C GLU A 246 0.10 25.48 9.67
N ASN A 247 0.68 25.66 10.86
CA ASN A 247 1.76 24.81 11.36
C ASN A 247 1.33 23.36 11.64
N ASP A 248 0.03 23.14 11.89
CA ASP A 248 -0.50 21.79 12.09
C ASP A 248 -0.56 21.01 10.77
N ARG A 249 -0.51 21.69 9.61
CA ARG A 249 -0.55 21.07 8.27
C ARG A 249 -1.67 20.03 8.11
N GLY A 250 -2.84 20.34 8.65
CA GLY A 250 -4.00 19.46 8.64
C GLY A 250 -4.00 18.34 9.67
N ILE A 251 -2.99 18.24 10.56
CA ILE A 251 -2.89 17.17 11.57
C ILE A 251 -2.73 17.78 12.97
N ARG A 252 -3.67 17.52 13.86
CA ARG A 252 -3.66 18.04 15.23
C ARG A 252 -3.85 16.93 16.26
N GLN A 253 -3.03 16.94 17.30
CA GLN A 253 -3.23 16.08 18.48
C GLN A 253 -4.02 16.84 19.55
N VAL A 254 -4.93 16.12 20.20
CA VAL A 254 -5.81 16.62 21.25
C VAL A 254 -5.71 15.69 22.45
N SER A 255 -5.28 16.21 23.60
CA SER A 255 -5.26 15.42 24.84
C SER A 255 -6.69 15.26 25.36
N VAL A 256 -7.08 14.00 25.60
CA VAL A 256 -8.38 13.62 26.17
C VAL A 256 -8.19 12.51 27.22
N SER A 257 -9.21 12.26 28.02
CA SER A 257 -9.20 11.19 29.03
C SER A 257 -10.55 10.47 29.11
N LEU A 258 -10.50 9.20 29.53
CA LEU A 258 -11.70 8.37 29.74
C LEU A 258 -12.01 8.26 31.23
N PRO A 259 -13.29 8.37 31.64
CA PRO A 259 -13.65 8.49 33.05
C PRO A 259 -13.67 7.14 33.77
N SER A 260 -14.04 6.07 33.07
CA SER A 260 -14.26 4.74 33.64
C SER A 260 -14.14 3.66 32.59
N ASP A 261 -14.34 2.42 33.01
CA ASP A 261 -14.34 1.29 32.11
C ASP A 261 -15.46 1.33 31.06
N GLY A 262 -15.12 1.01 29.81
CA GLY A 262 -16.07 0.98 28.69
C GLY A 262 -15.43 1.09 27.31
N THR A 263 -16.29 1.28 26.30
CA THR A 263 -15.91 1.59 24.91
C THR A 263 -16.50 2.95 24.55
N TYR A 264 -15.67 3.83 24.01
CA TYR A 264 -15.97 5.22 23.73
C TYR A 264 -15.63 5.57 22.28
N TYR A 265 -16.31 6.61 21.79
CA TYR A 265 -16.06 7.22 20.50
C TYR A 265 -15.96 8.73 20.67
N PHE A 266 -15.21 9.40 19.80
CA PHE A 266 -15.14 10.85 19.73
C PHE A 266 -15.56 11.34 18.35
N THR A 267 -16.59 12.19 18.32
CA THR A 267 -17.00 12.91 17.11
C THR A 267 -16.27 14.24 17.07
N VAL A 268 -15.65 14.54 15.93
CA VAL A 268 -15.04 15.84 15.66
C VAL A 268 -15.88 16.59 14.64
N PHE A 269 -16.13 17.88 14.90
CA PHE A 269 -16.96 18.72 14.04
C PHE A 269 -16.41 20.14 13.90
N ASP A 270 -16.34 20.62 12.66
CA ASP A 270 -16.14 22.04 12.32
C ASP A 270 -17.48 22.62 11.88
N GLU A 271 -18.07 23.46 12.73
CA GLU A 271 -19.39 24.06 12.51
C GLU A 271 -19.40 25.07 11.35
N PHE A 272 -18.27 25.76 11.11
CA PHE A 272 -18.19 26.76 10.05
C PHE A 272 -18.13 26.11 8.67
N ARG A 273 -17.42 24.98 8.56
CA ARG A 273 -17.27 24.25 7.29
C ARG A 273 -18.27 23.13 7.08
N GLY A 274 -18.97 22.70 8.13
CA GLY A 274 -19.93 21.60 8.05
C GLY A 274 -19.28 20.24 7.79
N ILE A 275 -18.02 20.03 8.21
CA ILE A 275 -17.31 18.76 8.06
C ILE A 275 -17.17 18.06 9.42
N SER A 276 -17.19 16.72 9.40
CA SER A 276 -17.12 15.89 10.60
C SER A 276 -16.29 14.63 10.41
N GLY A 277 -15.98 13.96 11.52
CA GLY A 277 -15.39 12.62 11.55
C GLY A 277 -15.63 11.94 12.89
N LEU A 278 -15.63 10.60 12.89
CA LEU A 278 -15.81 9.76 14.07
C LEU A 278 -14.52 8.98 14.32
N SER A 279 -14.15 8.81 15.59
CA SER A 279 -12.98 8.01 15.96
C SER A 279 -13.18 6.51 15.73
N ASN A 280 -12.07 5.78 15.62
CA ASN A 280 -12.10 4.35 15.94
C ASN A 280 -12.62 4.11 17.37
N PRO A 281 -13.14 2.90 17.68
CA PRO A 281 -13.44 2.51 19.06
C PRO A 281 -12.20 2.63 19.95
N ILE A 282 -12.39 3.23 21.13
CA ILE A 282 -11.37 3.35 22.17
C ILE A 282 -11.93 2.73 23.44
N SER A 283 -11.26 1.73 23.98
CA SER A 283 -11.72 0.95 25.12
C SER A 283 -10.67 0.88 26.22
N THR A 284 -11.09 0.61 27.45
CA THR A 284 -10.17 0.50 28.59
C THR A 284 -10.03 -0.93 29.13
N ASN A 285 -10.99 -1.80 28.82
CA ASN A 285 -11.08 -3.16 29.35
C ASN A 285 -11.56 -4.15 28.27
N PHE A 286 -11.10 -3.96 27.03
CA PHE A 286 -11.52 -4.79 25.92
C PHE A 286 -10.96 -6.22 26.01
N PHE A 287 -9.66 -6.32 26.30
CA PHE A 287 -8.94 -7.60 26.46
C PHE A 287 -8.54 -7.83 27.92
N ARG A 288 -8.39 -9.10 28.30
CA ARG A 288 -7.95 -9.52 29.65
C ARG A 288 -6.43 -9.44 29.81
N ASP A 289 -5.95 -9.62 31.04
CA ASP A 289 -4.53 -9.81 31.40
C ASP A 289 -3.55 -8.70 30.97
N GLY A 290 -4.07 -7.49 30.77
CA GLY A 290 -3.28 -6.33 30.31
C GLY A 290 -2.84 -6.44 28.85
N LEU A 291 -3.51 -7.26 28.04
CA LEU A 291 -3.31 -7.29 26.60
C LEU A 291 -3.89 -6.03 25.94
N ASN A 292 -3.20 -5.58 24.91
CA ASN A 292 -3.62 -4.50 24.02
C ASN A 292 -3.87 -5.06 22.63
N VAL A 293 -4.41 -4.23 21.73
CA VAL A 293 -4.38 -4.48 20.29
C VAL A 293 -3.67 -3.32 19.60
N PHE A 294 -2.81 -3.68 18.66
CA PHE A 294 -2.07 -2.75 17.83
C PHE A 294 -2.49 -2.97 16.38
N PHE A 295 -2.66 -1.89 15.63
CA PHE A 295 -3.04 -1.94 14.21
C PHE A 295 -1.85 -1.56 13.33
N GLY A 296 -1.59 -2.36 12.32
CA GLY A 296 -0.49 -2.13 11.39
C GLY A 296 -0.76 -2.62 9.99
N ASP A 297 0.07 -2.16 9.07
CA ASP A 297 0.07 -2.57 7.68
C ASP A 297 1.47 -3.04 7.34
N ILE A 298 1.62 -4.35 7.13
CA ILE A 298 2.92 -5.00 7.01
C ILE A 298 3.20 -5.52 5.60
N HIS A 299 2.38 -5.15 4.63
CA HIS A 299 2.60 -5.50 3.22
C HIS A 299 2.44 -4.25 2.38
N GLY A 300 3.55 -3.74 1.85
CA GLY A 300 3.53 -2.61 0.94
C GLY A 300 4.87 -2.34 0.31
N HIS A 301 4.82 -1.52 -0.72
CA HIS A 301 5.87 -1.31 -1.70
C HIS A 301 6.16 0.18 -1.85
N ASN A 302 7.39 0.47 -2.25
CA ASN A 302 7.82 1.83 -2.48
C ASN A 302 8.56 1.97 -3.81
N ASP A 303 9.10 3.16 -4.07
CA ASP A 303 9.81 3.48 -5.30
C ASP A 303 11.05 2.61 -5.58
N LEU A 304 11.60 1.86 -4.61
CA LEU A 304 12.76 0.99 -4.84
C LEU A 304 12.40 -0.36 -5.51
N CYS A 305 11.12 -0.74 -5.57
CA CYS A 305 10.60 -1.83 -6.40
C CYS A 305 9.64 -1.27 -7.46
N ASP A 306 8.44 -1.77 -7.61
CA ASP A 306 7.41 -1.31 -8.54
C ASP A 306 6.39 -0.34 -7.92
N GLY A 307 6.60 0.07 -6.68
CA GLY A 307 5.80 1.08 -5.98
C GLY A 307 6.18 2.53 -6.32
N ARG A 308 5.67 3.44 -5.48
CA ARG A 308 5.90 4.89 -5.49
C ARG A 308 6.20 5.36 -4.07
N GLY A 309 6.69 6.60 -3.95
CA GLY A 309 7.08 7.17 -2.67
C GLY A 309 8.41 6.61 -2.16
N THR A 310 9.19 7.49 -1.55
CA THR A 310 10.43 7.10 -0.87
C THR A 310 10.13 6.25 0.37
N ILE A 311 11.13 5.51 0.88
CA ILE A 311 10.97 4.76 2.14
C ILE A 311 10.60 5.70 3.30
N ASP A 312 11.14 6.92 3.30
CA ASP A 312 10.81 7.94 4.28
C ASP A 312 9.33 8.35 4.20
N GLU A 313 8.80 8.62 3.00
CA GLU A 313 7.38 8.92 2.80
C GLU A 313 6.50 7.76 3.26
N TYR A 314 6.88 6.50 3.00
CA TYR A 314 6.15 5.30 3.43
C TYR A 314 5.99 5.24 4.96
N TYR A 315 7.10 5.30 5.71
CA TYR A 315 7.05 5.19 7.17
C TYR A 315 6.48 6.45 7.85
N GLN A 316 6.73 7.64 7.30
CA GLN A 316 6.12 8.88 7.79
C GLN A 316 4.60 8.86 7.58
N TRP A 317 4.13 8.39 6.42
CA TRP A 317 2.69 8.23 6.18
C TRP A 317 2.06 7.27 7.19
N ALA A 318 2.66 6.09 7.38
CA ALA A 318 2.20 5.10 8.36
C ALA A 318 2.10 5.69 9.78
N ARG A 319 3.17 6.35 10.25
CA ARG A 319 3.31 6.85 11.63
C ARG A 319 2.50 8.12 11.89
N ASP A 320 2.56 9.08 10.96
CA ASP A 320 2.13 10.45 11.21
C ASP A 320 0.77 10.77 10.62
N VAL A 321 0.43 10.20 9.45
CA VAL A 321 -0.86 10.40 8.78
C VAL A 321 -1.84 9.32 9.21
N ARG A 322 -1.52 8.05 8.96
CA ARG A 322 -2.45 6.96 9.28
C ARG A 322 -2.41 6.55 10.74
N ARG A 323 -1.41 6.99 11.53
CA ARG A 323 -1.26 6.63 12.96
C ARG A 323 -1.35 5.11 13.18
N LEU A 324 -0.64 4.35 12.36
CA LEU A 324 -0.43 2.92 12.58
C LEU A 324 0.49 2.73 13.77
N ASP A 325 0.30 1.63 14.51
CA ASP A 325 1.18 1.24 15.61
C ASP A 325 2.44 0.55 15.08
N PHE A 326 2.33 -0.18 13.96
CA PHE A 326 3.45 -0.82 13.30
C PHE A 326 3.28 -0.88 11.78
N ALA A 327 4.39 -1.01 11.05
CA ALA A 327 4.38 -1.23 9.60
C ALA A 327 5.61 -2.02 9.14
N ALA A 328 5.57 -2.56 7.92
CA ALA A 328 6.73 -3.19 7.31
C ALA A 328 6.74 -2.91 5.81
N LEU A 329 7.92 -2.56 5.30
CA LEU A 329 8.13 -2.42 3.87
C LEU A 329 8.56 -3.77 3.33
N THR A 330 7.86 -4.29 2.33
CA THR A 330 8.04 -5.64 1.81
C THR A 330 8.29 -5.59 0.32
N ASN A 331 9.21 -4.73 -0.12
CA ASN A 331 9.56 -4.62 -1.53
C ASN A 331 9.90 -6.00 -2.13
N HIS A 332 9.46 -6.22 -3.37
CA HIS A 332 9.96 -7.30 -4.21
C HIS A 332 11.49 -7.25 -4.29
N VAL A 333 12.15 -8.36 -3.98
CA VAL A 333 13.62 -8.47 -4.03
C VAL A 333 14.12 -9.10 -5.33
N GLU A 334 13.28 -9.90 -5.98
CA GLU A 334 13.53 -10.41 -7.32
C GLU A 334 13.33 -9.33 -8.38
N GLY A 335 14.41 -8.97 -9.09
CA GLY A 335 14.41 -8.45 -10.48
C GLY A 335 13.54 -7.25 -10.88
N ALA A 336 12.69 -6.71 -10.01
CA ALA A 336 11.70 -5.69 -10.28
C ALA A 336 12.07 -4.37 -9.61
N LYS A 337 13.36 -4.09 -9.44
CA LYS A 337 13.81 -2.77 -9.03
C LYS A 337 13.49 -1.78 -10.15
N ARG A 338 12.59 -0.82 -9.92
CA ARG A 338 12.38 0.31 -10.84
C ARG A 338 13.64 1.15 -11.01
N TYR A 339 14.53 1.12 -10.03
CA TYR A 339 15.83 1.77 -10.05
C TYR A 339 16.95 0.80 -9.68
N ASP A 340 18.14 0.95 -10.29
CA ASP A 340 19.33 0.35 -9.69
C ASP A 340 19.71 1.17 -8.47
N VAL A 341 19.50 0.56 -7.30
CA VAL A 341 19.82 1.15 -6.01
C VAL A 341 21.01 0.37 -5.49
N PRO A 342 22.24 0.92 -5.58
CA PRO A 342 23.38 0.40 -4.86
C PRO A 342 22.99 0.22 -3.39
N ASP A 343 23.35 -0.92 -2.79
CA ASP A 343 23.07 -1.20 -1.39
C ASP A 343 21.57 -1.11 -1.01
N PHE A 344 20.68 -1.45 -1.95
CA PHE A 344 19.22 -1.51 -1.75
C PHE A 344 18.84 -2.09 -0.39
N TRP A 345 19.38 -3.27 -0.07
CA TRP A 345 19.00 -3.98 1.15
C TRP A 345 19.55 -3.33 2.41
N GLU A 346 20.77 -2.80 2.37
CA GLU A 346 21.33 -2.03 3.49
C GLU A 346 20.53 -0.74 3.73
N THR A 347 19.99 -0.13 2.66
CA THR A 347 19.06 0.99 2.80
C THR A 347 17.76 0.57 3.48
N VAL A 348 17.18 -0.59 3.11
CA VAL A 348 15.98 -1.14 3.74
C VAL A 348 16.23 -1.44 5.21
N LYS A 349 17.32 -2.15 5.57
CA LYS A 349 17.72 -2.41 6.97
C LYS A 349 17.83 -1.14 7.79
N ARG A 350 18.64 -0.19 7.30
CA ARG A 350 18.89 1.07 7.98
C ARG A 350 17.60 1.86 8.21
N LYS A 351 16.73 1.93 7.20
CA LYS A 351 15.46 2.68 7.31
C LYS A 351 14.44 1.97 8.19
N ALA A 352 14.34 0.64 8.12
CA ALA A 352 13.53 -0.11 9.07
C ALA A 352 13.98 0.21 10.50
N GLU A 353 15.28 0.18 10.80
CA GLU A 353 15.77 0.52 12.14
C GLU A 353 15.57 1.99 12.52
N GLU A 354 15.84 2.94 11.62
CA GLU A 354 15.68 4.38 11.85
C GLU A 354 14.27 4.75 12.33
N TYR A 355 13.23 4.13 11.78
CA TYR A 355 11.84 4.40 12.15
C TYR A 355 11.31 3.54 13.30
N ASN A 356 12.08 2.57 13.79
CA ASN A 356 11.66 1.73 14.91
C ASN A 356 11.78 2.48 16.23
N HIS A 357 10.65 2.81 16.82
CA HIS A 357 10.53 3.49 18.09
C HIS A 357 9.60 2.69 19.02
N PRO A 358 10.13 1.68 19.74
CA PRO A 358 9.35 0.88 20.69
C PRO A 358 8.49 1.74 21.63
N GLY A 359 7.24 1.36 21.82
CA GLY A 359 6.24 2.12 22.58
C GLY A 359 5.56 3.25 21.79
N ARG A 360 6.06 3.61 20.60
CA ARG A 360 5.52 4.68 19.74
C ARG A 360 5.10 4.16 18.35
N PHE A 361 6.02 3.57 17.60
CA PHE A 361 5.83 3.06 16.25
C PHE A 361 6.86 1.95 15.98
N VAL A 362 6.44 0.76 15.56
CA VAL A 362 7.34 -0.38 15.36
C VAL A 362 7.45 -0.72 13.88
N THR A 363 8.66 -1.05 13.42
CA THR A 363 8.87 -1.54 12.05
C THR A 363 9.39 -2.98 12.06
N PHE A 364 9.26 -3.70 10.96
CA PHE A 364 9.97 -4.97 10.75
C PHE A 364 10.90 -4.89 9.54
N LEU A 365 12.06 -5.55 9.63
CA LEU A 365 12.86 -5.85 8.45
C LEU A 365 12.15 -6.97 7.68
N ALA A 366 11.76 -6.69 6.45
CA ALA A 366 10.97 -7.61 5.66
C ALA A 366 11.22 -7.44 4.16
N PHE A 367 10.82 -8.44 3.39
CA PHE A 367 10.78 -8.40 1.93
C PHE A 367 9.68 -9.32 1.41
N GLU A 368 9.27 -9.09 0.17
CA GLU A 368 8.39 -10.01 -0.54
C GLU A 368 9.21 -10.97 -1.40
N TRP A 369 9.01 -12.26 -1.16
CA TRP A 369 9.52 -13.36 -1.97
C TRP A 369 8.38 -13.85 -2.87
N GLY A 370 8.57 -13.83 -4.18
CA GLY A 370 7.50 -14.30 -5.05
C GLY A 370 7.76 -14.18 -6.54
N SER A 371 6.78 -14.62 -7.33
CA SER A 371 6.63 -14.30 -8.74
C SER A 371 5.31 -14.86 -9.25
N TRP A 372 4.72 -14.16 -10.21
CA TRP A 372 3.49 -14.50 -10.92
C TRP A 372 3.41 -15.93 -11.48
N THR A 373 4.55 -16.60 -11.67
CA THR A 373 4.64 -17.96 -12.21
C THR A 373 5.13 -19.00 -11.20
N LEU A 374 5.24 -18.64 -9.92
CA LEU A 374 5.72 -19.51 -8.84
C LEU A 374 4.57 -19.96 -7.92
N PHE A 375 4.93 -20.52 -6.76
CA PHE A 375 4.06 -21.17 -5.77
C PHE A 375 3.30 -20.19 -4.85
N GLY A 376 3.00 -19.00 -5.39
CA GLY A 376 2.41 -17.85 -4.71
C GLY A 376 3.35 -17.10 -3.77
N ASP A 377 3.10 -15.80 -3.69
CA ASP A 377 3.98 -14.81 -3.07
C ASP A 377 3.89 -14.87 -1.53
N LYS A 378 5.02 -14.56 -0.88
CA LYS A 378 5.19 -14.63 0.58
C LYS A 378 6.02 -13.46 1.07
N CYS A 379 5.46 -12.67 1.97
CA CYS A 379 6.26 -11.74 2.74
C CYS A 379 7.08 -12.48 3.80
N VAL A 380 8.36 -12.18 3.90
CA VAL A 380 9.31 -12.72 4.88
C VAL A 380 9.64 -11.62 5.88
N TYR A 381 9.50 -11.91 7.19
CA TYR A 381 9.71 -10.96 8.27
C TYR A 381 10.72 -11.49 9.27
N TYR A 382 11.70 -10.67 9.61
CA TYR A 382 12.69 -10.97 10.65
C TYR A 382 12.37 -10.24 11.95
N LEU A 383 12.66 -10.89 13.08
CA LEU A 383 12.69 -10.21 14.38
C LEU A 383 13.93 -9.31 14.53
N THR A 384 15.04 -9.70 13.90
CA THR A 384 16.30 -8.95 13.86
C THR A 384 16.27 -7.87 12.77
N ASP A 385 17.09 -6.84 12.94
CA ASP A 385 17.40 -5.78 11.96
C ASP A 385 18.58 -6.13 11.04
N GLU A 386 19.32 -7.18 11.35
CA GLU A 386 20.40 -7.71 10.54
C GLU A 386 20.11 -9.13 10.05
N ALA A 387 19.60 -9.22 8.81
CA ALA A 387 19.36 -10.47 8.10
C ALA A 387 19.55 -10.29 6.58
N PRO A 388 19.84 -11.35 5.81
CA PRO A 388 19.86 -11.30 4.35
C PRO A 388 18.43 -11.28 3.76
N TYR A 389 18.32 -11.00 2.47
CA TYR A 389 17.12 -11.30 1.67
C TYR A 389 17.39 -12.46 0.71
N PHE A 390 16.33 -13.07 0.19
CA PHE A 390 16.42 -14.20 -0.76
C PHE A 390 15.50 -13.96 -1.96
N PRO A 391 16.01 -13.87 -3.18
CA PRO A 391 15.17 -13.77 -4.38
C PRO A 391 14.49 -15.09 -4.74
N ALA A 392 13.27 -15.02 -5.28
CA ALA A 392 12.55 -16.21 -5.74
C ALA A 392 13.04 -16.75 -7.09
N ASN A 393 13.89 -16.01 -7.80
CA ASN A 393 14.50 -16.40 -9.07
C ASN A 393 15.88 -17.06 -8.93
N GLU A 394 16.38 -17.28 -7.71
CA GLU A 394 17.62 -18.01 -7.44
C GLU A 394 17.35 -19.50 -7.19
N GLU A 395 18.22 -20.37 -7.71
CA GLU A 395 17.99 -21.83 -7.70
C GLU A 395 17.87 -22.39 -6.27
N GLU A 396 18.59 -21.80 -5.33
CA GLU A 396 18.66 -22.16 -3.93
C GLU A 396 17.40 -21.79 -3.14
N THR A 397 16.57 -20.89 -3.68
CA THR A 397 15.39 -20.33 -2.99
C THR A 397 14.16 -20.22 -3.88
N ASN A 398 14.10 -20.91 -5.02
CA ASN A 398 12.99 -20.82 -5.99
C ASN A 398 11.75 -21.70 -5.71
N THR A 399 11.68 -22.35 -4.55
CA THR A 399 10.47 -23.04 -4.05
C THR A 399 10.24 -22.72 -2.58
N PRO A 400 9.00 -22.83 -2.04
CA PRO A 400 8.74 -22.59 -0.63
C PRO A 400 9.61 -23.46 0.29
N GLU A 401 9.75 -24.75 -0.02
CA GLU A 401 10.57 -25.68 0.75
C GLU A 401 12.05 -25.25 0.78
N LYS A 402 12.59 -24.85 -0.37
CA LYS A 402 13.98 -24.37 -0.48
C LYS A 402 14.20 -23.07 0.31
N LEU A 403 13.29 -22.10 0.17
CA LEU A 403 13.28 -20.86 0.95
C LEU A 403 13.28 -21.18 2.45
N TRP A 404 12.32 -21.97 2.92
CA TRP A 404 12.19 -22.33 4.34
C TRP A 404 13.42 -23.07 4.87
N ASN A 405 14.01 -23.99 4.09
CA ASN A 405 15.26 -24.65 4.45
C ASN A 405 16.42 -23.66 4.59
N HIS A 406 16.53 -22.67 3.71
CA HIS A 406 17.52 -21.59 3.84
C HIS A 406 17.28 -20.74 5.09
N LEU A 407 16.04 -20.33 5.33
CA LEU A 407 15.67 -19.56 6.51
C LEU A 407 15.98 -20.29 7.82
N ARG A 408 15.74 -21.60 7.90
CA ARG A 408 16.12 -22.42 9.07
C ARG A 408 17.63 -22.42 9.32
N ARG A 409 18.45 -22.49 8.28
CA ARG A 409 19.92 -22.51 8.40
C ARG A 409 20.48 -21.20 8.96
N LEU A 410 19.75 -20.09 8.83
CA LEU A 410 20.14 -18.82 9.46
C LEU A 410 20.08 -18.87 10.98
N ASN A 411 19.28 -19.77 11.56
CA ASN A 411 19.03 -19.84 12.99
C ASN A 411 18.54 -18.50 13.58
N LEU A 412 17.66 -17.81 12.85
CA LEU A 412 17.02 -16.56 13.24
C LEU A 412 15.53 -16.75 13.48
N ASP A 413 14.94 -15.89 14.30
CA ASP A 413 13.49 -15.76 14.39
C ASP A 413 12.95 -15.09 13.12
N VAL A 414 12.30 -15.90 12.29
CA VAL A 414 11.67 -15.50 11.03
C VAL A 414 10.26 -16.08 10.92
N ILE A 415 9.37 -15.33 10.28
CA ILE A 415 8.08 -15.83 9.80
C ILE A 415 7.90 -15.44 8.34
N THR A 416 7.17 -16.25 7.61
CA THR A 416 6.69 -16.02 6.26
C THR A 416 5.17 -15.95 6.30
N ILE A 417 4.57 -15.15 5.45
CA ILE A 417 3.12 -14.98 5.37
C ILE A 417 2.75 -15.07 3.90
N ALA A 418 1.95 -16.07 3.54
CA ALA A 418 1.36 -16.14 2.20
C ALA A 418 0.38 -14.99 2.02
N HIS A 419 0.43 -14.31 0.87
CA HIS A 419 -0.41 -13.14 0.62
C HIS A 419 -1.13 -13.14 -0.72
N HIS A 420 -2.18 -12.34 -0.78
CA HIS A 420 -3.23 -12.34 -1.81
C HIS A 420 -3.48 -13.72 -2.47
N PRO A 421 -3.73 -14.78 -1.67
CA PRO A 421 -3.52 -16.17 -2.11
C PRO A 421 -4.45 -16.62 -3.23
N LYS A 422 -5.64 -16.02 -3.37
CA LYS A 422 -6.55 -16.28 -4.51
C LYS A 422 -6.23 -15.47 -5.76
N TYR A 423 -5.52 -14.37 -5.61
CA TYR A 423 -5.25 -13.40 -6.66
C TYR A 423 -3.80 -13.56 -7.12
N GLY A 424 -3.09 -12.51 -7.55
CA GLY A 424 -1.78 -12.62 -8.20
C GLY A 424 -0.84 -13.71 -7.64
N GLY A 425 -0.14 -14.41 -8.53
CA GLY A 425 0.74 -15.55 -8.18
C GLY A 425 0.02 -16.85 -7.77
N LYS A 426 -1.12 -16.76 -7.04
CA LYS A 426 -1.91 -17.87 -6.47
C LYS A 426 -1.11 -18.82 -5.58
N THR A 427 -1.44 -18.87 -4.28
CA THR A 427 -0.69 -19.72 -3.35
C THR A 427 -0.95 -21.21 -3.58
N ASP A 428 0.12 -21.98 -3.73
CA ASP A 428 0.08 -23.44 -3.74
C ASP A 428 0.03 -23.99 -2.31
N TRP A 429 -1.17 -24.40 -1.87
CA TRP A 429 -1.40 -24.91 -0.53
C TRP A 429 -0.89 -26.34 -0.30
N SER A 430 -0.31 -27.01 -1.31
CA SER A 430 0.35 -28.30 -1.07
C SER A 430 1.62 -28.17 -0.22
N TYR A 431 2.23 -26.98 -0.17
CA TYR A 431 3.36 -26.66 0.71
C TYR A 431 2.88 -26.23 2.09
N ILE A 432 3.20 -27.02 3.12
CA ILE A 432 2.78 -26.76 4.51
C ILE A 432 4.01 -26.60 5.40
N ASP A 433 4.10 -25.46 6.08
CA ASP A 433 5.08 -25.23 7.13
C ASP A 433 4.45 -24.36 8.23
N ASN A 434 3.82 -25.00 9.22
CA ASN A 434 3.09 -24.27 10.28
C ASN A 434 4.03 -23.50 11.23
N GLU A 435 5.34 -23.75 11.18
CA GLU A 435 6.34 -23.06 12.00
C GLU A 435 6.77 -21.75 11.33
N LEU A 436 7.16 -21.83 10.04
CA LEU A 436 7.62 -20.68 9.27
C LEU A 436 6.51 -19.95 8.54
N GLN A 437 5.35 -20.56 8.29
CA GLN A 437 4.17 -19.91 7.71
C GLN A 437 2.97 -20.00 8.68
N PRO A 438 3.04 -19.37 9.86
CA PRO A 438 1.96 -19.43 10.84
C PRO A 438 0.75 -18.58 10.46
N LEU A 439 0.85 -17.71 9.43
CA LEU A 439 -0.15 -16.71 9.09
C LEU A 439 -0.45 -16.67 7.59
N VAL A 440 -1.60 -16.11 7.26
CA VAL A 440 -2.02 -15.77 5.90
C VAL A 440 -2.67 -14.39 5.87
N GLU A 441 -2.39 -13.63 4.80
CA GLU A 441 -3.13 -12.42 4.47
C GLU A 441 -4.43 -12.79 3.74
N ILE A 442 -5.57 -12.62 4.42
CA ILE A 442 -6.88 -12.95 3.88
C ILE A 442 -7.45 -11.85 2.98
N TYR A 443 -6.99 -10.61 3.15
CA TYR A 443 -7.52 -9.45 2.43
C TYR A 443 -6.42 -8.41 2.19
N SER A 444 -6.45 -7.83 0.99
CA SER A 444 -5.65 -6.69 0.55
C SER A 444 -6.32 -5.99 -0.63
N MET A 445 -5.63 -5.06 -1.30
CA MET A 445 -6.17 -4.36 -2.48
C MET A 445 -6.59 -5.32 -3.62
N TRP A 446 -6.12 -6.56 -3.61
CA TRP A 446 -6.53 -7.62 -4.54
C TRP A 446 -7.93 -8.17 -4.27
N GLY A 447 -8.38 -8.12 -3.02
CA GLY A 447 -9.71 -8.56 -2.59
C GLY A 447 -9.72 -9.63 -1.51
N ASP A 448 -10.90 -10.21 -1.33
CA ASP A 448 -11.24 -11.15 -0.26
C ASP A 448 -10.86 -12.60 -0.63
N SER A 449 -9.95 -13.16 0.17
CA SER A 449 -9.41 -14.51 -0.01
C SER A 449 -9.99 -15.58 0.90
N GLU A 450 -11.04 -15.26 1.68
CA GLU A 450 -11.61 -16.21 2.64
C GLU A 450 -12.14 -17.48 1.93
N ARG A 451 -13.01 -17.33 0.94
CA ARG A 451 -13.87 -18.41 0.42
C ARG A 451 -13.66 -18.72 -1.05
N TYR A 452 -14.09 -19.92 -1.43
CA TYR A 452 -14.23 -20.42 -2.80
C TYR A 452 -12.93 -20.59 -3.58
N GLY A 453 -12.80 -21.74 -4.25
CA GLY A 453 -11.65 -22.06 -5.09
C GLY A 453 -10.48 -22.65 -4.31
N GLU A 454 -9.63 -23.39 -5.03
CA GLU A 454 -8.54 -24.17 -4.45
C GLU A 454 -7.48 -23.35 -3.72
N HIS A 455 -7.38 -22.05 -4.01
CA HIS A 455 -6.42 -21.13 -3.39
C HIS A 455 -7.01 -20.32 -2.22
N SER A 456 -8.26 -20.57 -1.83
CA SER A 456 -8.88 -19.86 -0.71
C SER A 456 -8.26 -20.22 0.64
N VAL A 457 -8.36 -19.31 1.61
CA VAL A 457 -7.92 -19.58 2.98
C VAL A 457 -8.72 -20.73 3.59
N GLN A 458 -10.03 -20.81 3.34
CA GLN A 458 -10.86 -21.94 3.76
C GLN A 458 -10.35 -23.28 3.22
N THR A 459 -9.85 -23.32 1.97
CA THR A 459 -9.22 -24.53 1.41
C THR A 459 -7.95 -24.89 2.19
N ALA A 460 -7.06 -23.92 2.46
CA ALA A 460 -5.86 -24.15 3.26
C ALA A 460 -6.19 -24.70 4.66
N LEU A 461 -7.19 -24.13 5.35
CA LEU A 461 -7.64 -24.62 6.65
C LEU A 461 -8.16 -26.07 6.56
N SER A 462 -8.93 -26.40 5.52
CA SER A 462 -9.41 -27.78 5.30
C SER A 462 -8.30 -28.79 5.01
N MET A 463 -7.16 -28.33 4.47
CA MET A 463 -5.96 -29.14 4.23
C MET A 463 -5.07 -29.29 5.47
N GLY A 464 -5.46 -28.70 6.61
CA GLY A 464 -4.74 -28.80 7.88
C GLY A 464 -3.67 -27.73 8.09
N HIS A 465 -3.65 -26.66 7.30
CA HIS A 465 -2.81 -25.50 7.58
C HIS A 465 -3.30 -24.78 8.84
N LYS A 466 -2.43 -24.64 9.83
CA LYS A 466 -2.75 -23.97 11.10
C LYS A 466 -2.40 -22.49 11.01
N LEU A 467 -3.16 -21.78 10.19
CA LEU A 467 -2.95 -20.37 9.88
C LEU A 467 -3.67 -19.48 10.89
N GLY A 468 -3.02 -18.39 11.28
CA GLY A 468 -3.67 -17.20 11.80
C GLY A 468 -3.98 -16.24 10.68
N ILE A 469 -4.90 -15.31 10.94
CA ILE A 469 -5.42 -14.39 9.93
C ILE A 469 -4.86 -13.00 10.19
N ILE A 470 -4.34 -12.39 9.13
CA ILE A 470 -4.10 -10.96 9.04
C ILE A 470 -4.71 -10.41 7.75
N ALA A 471 -4.69 -9.10 7.62
CA ALA A 471 -4.93 -8.40 6.37
C ALA A 471 -3.86 -7.31 6.26
N SER A 472 -3.51 -6.90 5.05
CA SER A 472 -2.58 -5.79 4.81
C SER A 472 -2.95 -5.11 3.51
N SER A 473 -2.23 -4.07 3.07
CA SER A 473 -2.64 -3.34 1.88
C SER A 473 -2.14 -3.92 0.57
N ASP A 474 -0.91 -4.41 0.53
CA ASP A 474 -0.11 -4.53 -0.70
C ASP A 474 0.02 -3.18 -1.44
N ASN A 475 0.18 -2.10 -0.69
CA ASN A 475 0.13 -0.75 -1.22
C ASN A 475 1.34 -0.45 -2.12
N HIS A 476 1.11 -0.15 -3.40
CA HIS A 476 2.14 0.29 -4.37
C HIS A 476 2.24 1.81 -4.53
N ILE A 477 1.55 2.57 -3.69
CA ILE A 477 1.49 4.03 -3.75
C ILE A 477 2.55 4.66 -2.82
N GLY A 478 3.08 3.91 -1.85
CA GLY A 478 3.96 4.41 -0.80
C GLY A 478 3.22 4.96 0.42
N GLN A 479 1.95 4.58 0.60
CA GLN A 479 1.03 5.18 1.57
C GLN A 479 0.17 4.12 2.29
N PRO A 480 0.78 3.33 3.20
CA PRO A 480 0.12 2.20 3.86
C PRO A 480 -1.00 2.63 4.82
N GLY A 481 -1.98 1.75 5.04
CA GLY A 481 -3.10 1.96 5.96
C GLY A 481 -4.20 2.90 5.49
N ASN A 482 -4.27 3.18 4.18
CA ASN A 482 -5.40 3.92 3.58
C ASN A 482 -6.68 3.08 3.61
N PRO A 483 -7.87 3.68 3.83
CA PRO A 483 -9.13 2.93 3.90
C PRO A 483 -9.43 2.12 2.63
N GLY A 484 -10.15 1.01 2.78
CA GLY A 484 -10.41 0.06 1.70
C GLY A 484 -9.24 -0.89 1.40
N ASN A 485 -8.17 -0.85 2.19
CA ASN A 485 -7.05 -1.80 2.15
C ASN A 485 -6.92 -2.52 3.49
N GLY A 486 -6.29 -3.70 3.56
CA GLY A 486 -6.23 -4.48 4.79
C GLY A 486 -5.38 -3.87 5.91
N LEU A 487 -5.74 -4.18 7.16
CA LEU A 487 -4.89 -3.96 8.35
C LEU A 487 -4.82 -5.21 9.22
N ALA A 488 -3.62 -5.44 9.76
CA ALA A 488 -3.34 -6.47 10.74
C ALA A 488 -3.59 -5.91 12.14
N ALA A 489 -4.39 -6.61 12.93
CA ALA A 489 -4.61 -6.32 14.33
C ALA A 489 -3.90 -7.36 15.18
N VAL A 490 -2.88 -6.95 15.93
CA VAL A 490 -2.03 -7.86 16.72
C VAL A 490 -2.28 -7.63 18.20
N ILE A 491 -2.66 -8.70 18.91
CA ILE A 491 -2.96 -8.65 20.33
C ILE A 491 -1.66 -8.96 21.09
N ALA A 492 -1.13 -7.97 21.81
CA ALA A 492 0.15 -8.08 22.49
C ALA A 492 0.18 -7.24 23.78
N ARG A 493 1.13 -7.54 24.68
CA ARG A 493 1.27 -6.79 25.94
C ARG A 493 1.81 -5.38 25.69
N ASP A 494 2.77 -5.24 24.80
CA ASP A 494 3.56 -4.03 24.61
C ASP A 494 3.81 -3.77 23.13
N LEU A 495 3.94 -2.51 22.73
CA LEU A 495 4.27 -2.11 21.36
C LEU A 495 5.78 -2.24 21.12
N THR A 496 6.27 -3.45 20.90
CA THR A 496 7.68 -3.73 20.58
C THR A 496 7.78 -4.81 19.50
N ARG A 497 8.87 -4.82 18.70
CA ARG A 497 9.12 -5.86 17.69
C ARG A 497 8.93 -7.26 18.28
N LYS A 498 9.58 -7.54 19.40
CA LYS A 498 9.53 -8.85 20.08
C LYS A 498 8.11 -9.26 20.47
N SER A 499 7.36 -8.35 21.09
CA SER A 499 6.00 -8.65 21.57
C SER A 499 5.02 -8.87 20.42
N LEU A 500 5.10 -8.04 19.37
CA LEU A 500 4.30 -8.18 18.16
C LEU A 500 4.67 -9.44 17.36
N PHE A 501 5.96 -9.68 17.14
CA PHE A 501 6.47 -10.83 16.39
C PHE A 501 6.03 -12.16 17.00
N TYR A 502 6.20 -12.34 18.32
CA TYR A 502 5.76 -13.57 18.96
C TYR A 502 4.23 -13.67 19.11
N ALA A 503 3.50 -12.55 19.09
CA ALA A 503 2.04 -12.58 18.98
C ALA A 503 1.61 -13.08 17.60
N LEU A 504 2.23 -12.57 16.52
CA LEU A 504 2.05 -13.04 15.14
C LEU A 504 2.41 -14.52 15.00
N LYS A 505 3.58 -14.96 15.50
CA LYS A 505 4.03 -16.36 15.48
C LYS A 505 3.08 -17.29 16.24
N LYS A 506 2.41 -16.79 17.28
CA LYS A 506 1.36 -17.51 18.04
C LYS A 506 -0.05 -17.30 17.48
N ARG A 507 -0.20 -16.65 16.32
CA ARG A 507 -1.49 -16.36 15.67
C ARG A 507 -2.47 -15.55 16.53
N ARG A 508 -1.96 -14.78 17.49
CA ARG A 508 -2.78 -13.93 18.35
C ARG A 508 -3.04 -12.59 17.66
N CYS A 509 -3.71 -12.68 16.52
CA CYS A 509 -3.99 -11.58 15.61
C CYS A 509 -5.29 -11.82 14.83
N TYR A 510 -5.74 -10.80 14.12
CA TYR A 510 -6.87 -10.87 13.20
C TYR A 510 -6.68 -9.87 12.06
N GLY A 511 -7.41 -10.05 10.96
CA GLY A 511 -7.40 -9.17 9.80
C GLY A 511 -8.64 -8.28 9.75
N THR A 512 -8.50 -7.06 9.22
CA THR A 512 -9.60 -6.13 8.94
C THR A 512 -9.46 -5.55 7.53
N THR A 513 -10.54 -5.08 6.91
CA THR A 513 -10.51 -4.43 5.58
C THR A 513 -10.04 -2.97 5.61
N GLY A 514 -9.35 -2.55 6.67
CA GLY A 514 -8.80 -1.20 6.83
C GLY A 514 -9.36 -0.44 8.01
N SER A 515 -10.52 -0.85 8.49
CA SER A 515 -11.15 -0.31 9.69
C SER A 515 -10.54 -0.87 10.98
N ARG A 516 -10.31 0.01 11.97
CA ARG A 516 -9.81 -0.36 13.31
C ARG A 516 -10.89 -0.97 14.19
N ILE A 517 -11.46 -2.07 13.73
CA ILE A 517 -12.49 -2.85 14.43
C ILE A 517 -11.82 -3.58 15.58
N LEU A 518 -12.39 -3.50 16.79
CA LEU A 518 -11.94 -4.34 17.90
C LEU A 518 -12.70 -5.66 17.86
N LEU A 519 -11.96 -6.76 17.94
CA LEU A 519 -12.50 -8.11 17.96
C LEU A 519 -11.78 -8.95 19.02
N ASN A 520 -12.56 -9.53 19.94
CA ASN A 520 -12.12 -10.59 20.84
C ASN A 520 -12.96 -11.84 20.58
N PHE A 521 -12.30 -12.99 20.51
CA PHE A 521 -12.92 -14.27 20.21
C PHE A 521 -12.24 -15.36 21.04
N GLU A 522 -13.03 -16.10 21.80
CA GLU A 522 -12.59 -17.18 22.68
C GLU A 522 -13.48 -18.42 22.48
N VAL A 523 -12.89 -19.61 22.59
CA VAL A 523 -13.62 -20.89 22.72
C VAL A 523 -13.15 -21.60 23.99
N ASP A 524 -14.07 -21.92 24.91
CA ASP A 524 -13.78 -22.46 26.24
C ASP A 524 -12.76 -21.64 27.05
N GLY A 525 -12.67 -20.34 26.78
CA GLY A 525 -11.71 -19.42 27.38
C GLY A 525 -10.32 -19.40 26.71
N HIS A 526 -10.11 -20.21 25.67
CA HIS A 526 -8.91 -20.15 24.83
C HIS A 526 -9.06 -19.02 23.79
N PRO A 527 -8.14 -18.04 23.71
CA PRO A 527 -8.21 -16.93 22.76
C PRO A 527 -7.87 -17.35 21.32
N MET A 528 -8.27 -16.49 20.36
CA MET A 528 -7.97 -16.65 18.94
C MET A 528 -6.49 -16.97 18.66
N GLY A 529 -6.25 -17.95 17.78
CA GLY A 529 -4.92 -18.43 17.40
C GLY A 529 -4.42 -19.67 18.15
N GLU A 530 -5.03 -19.99 19.30
CA GLU A 530 -4.64 -21.14 20.12
C GLU A 530 -5.06 -22.50 19.53
N GLU A 531 -4.41 -23.54 20.05
CA GLU A 531 -4.79 -24.93 19.84
C GLU A 531 -4.96 -25.60 21.20
N TYR A 532 -6.07 -26.30 21.42
CA TYR A 532 -6.32 -27.01 22.67
C TYR A 532 -7.04 -28.35 22.45
N THR A 533 -6.99 -29.21 23.47
CA THR A 533 -7.72 -30.48 23.51
C THR A 533 -8.96 -30.31 24.37
N ALA A 534 -10.13 -30.63 23.81
CA ALA A 534 -11.40 -30.59 24.53
C ALA A 534 -11.39 -31.57 25.71
N LYS A 535 -12.23 -31.36 26.72
CA LYS A 535 -12.34 -32.28 27.87
C LYS A 535 -12.90 -33.64 27.48
N SER A 536 -13.83 -33.66 26.53
CA SER A 536 -14.38 -34.85 25.87
C SER A 536 -15.00 -34.42 24.54
N GLY A 537 -15.17 -35.36 23.60
CA GLY A 537 -15.85 -35.08 22.32
C GLY A 537 -17.29 -34.58 22.49
N ASP A 538 -17.99 -35.03 23.54
CA ASP A 538 -19.36 -34.60 23.84
C ASP A 538 -19.44 -33.31 24.66
N HIS A 539 -18.31 -32.76 25.11
CA HIS A 539 -18.32 -31.50 25.87
C HIS A 539 -18.78 -30.36 24.95
N PRO A 540 -19.83 -29.61 25.33
CA PRO A 540 -20.23 -28.44 24.54
C PRO A 540 -19.17 -27.34 24.63
N ARG A 541 -18.80 -26.75 23.50
CA ARG A 541 -17.83 -25.65 23.45
C ARG A 541 -18.54 -24.33 23.68
N ARG A 542 -18.05 -23.53 24.62
CA ARG A 542 -18.57 -22.18 24.89
C ARG A 542 -17.81 -21.16 24.05
N ILE A 543 -18.50 -20.55 23.11
CA ILE A 543 -17.95 -19.53 22.21
C ILE A 543 -18.33 -18.16 22.74
N HIS A 544 -17.34 -17.27 22.85
CA HIS A 544 -17.50 -15.89 23.28
C HIS A 544 -16.95 -14.96 22.20
N VAL A 545 -17.74 -13.96 21.81
CA VAL A 545 -17.32 -12.92 20.87
C VAL A 545 -17.68 -11.56 21.45
N LYS A 546 -16.71 -10.65 21.49
CA LYS A 546 -16.91 -9.24 21.84
C LYS A 546 -16.33 -8.38 20.72
N ALA A 547 -17.11 -7.43 20.21
CA ALA A 547 -16.66 -6.56 19.14
C ALA A 547 -17.05 -5.09 19.36
N ALA A 548 -16.26 -4.18 18.80
CA ALA A 548 -16.59 -2.77 18.65
C ALA A 548 -16.20 -2.32 17.24
N GLY A 549 -17.19 -1.88 16.46
CA GLY A 549 -17.01 -1.46 15.07
C GLY A 549 -16.69 0.03 14.92
N THR A 550 -16.17 0.40 13.75
CA THR A 550 -16.07 1.79 13.26
C THR A 550 -17.39 2.26 12.66
N ALA A 551 -18.28 1.32 12.30
CA ALA A 551 -19.69 1.46 11.96
C ALA A 551 -20.53 0.40 12.72
N PRO A 552 -21.87 0.46 12.72
CA PRO A 552 -22.68 -0.61 13.27
C PRO A 552 -22.42 -1.94 12.55
N VAL A 553 -22.52 -3.03 13.29
CA VAL A 553 -22.27 -4.38 12.81
C VAL A 553 -23.56 -4.97 12.31
N GLU A 554 -23.60 -5.24 11.00
CA GLU A 554 -24.75 -5.83 10.32
C GLU A 554 -24.81 -7.32 10.59
N GLU A 555 -23.68 -8.03 10.47
CA GLU A 555 -23.63 -9.48 10.58
C GLU A 555 -22.39 -9.97 11.34
N LEU A 556 -22.59 -10.98 12.20
CA LEU A 556 -21.53 -11.79 12.80
C LEU A 556 -21.77 -13.26 12.46
N TYR A 557 -20.78 -13.87 11.83
CA TYR A 557 -20.73 -15.28 11.48
C TYR A 557 -19.81 -16.01 12.47
N ILE A 558 -20.32 -17.07 13.10
CA ILE A 558 -19.49 -18.05 13.80
C ILE A 558 -19.35 -19.25 12.87
N ILE A 559 -18.10 -19.59 12.55
CA ILE A 559 -17.76 -20.57 11.52
C ILE A 559 -16.99 -21.71 12.17
N ARG A 560 -17.40 -22.96 11.88
CA ARG A 560 -16.73 -24.18 12.31
C ARG A 560 -16.46 -25.04 11.08
N ASN A 561 -15.19 -25.40 10.84
CA ASN A 561 -14.81 -26.23 9.68
C ASN A 561 -15.36 -25.72 8.34
N ASN A 562 -15.26 -24.40 8.11
CA ASN A 562 -15.81 -23.67 6.97
C ASN A 562 -17.34 -23.59 6.87
N GLU A 563 -18.08 -24.15 7.82
CA GLU A 563 -19.54 -24.05 7.89
C GLU A 563 -19.97 -22.92 8.83
N GLU A 564 -20.86 -22.04 8.36
CA GLU A 564 -21.50 -20.99 9.18
C GLU A 564 -22.53 -21.63 10.11
N ILE A 565 -22.13 -21.94 11.35
CA ILE A 565 -23.01 -22.64 12.30
C ILE A 565 -24.04 -21.72 12.96
N ILE A 566 -23.76 -20.40 13.01
CA ILE A 566 -24.73 -19.39 13.44
C ILE A 566 -24.38 -18.02 12.86
N VAL A 567 -25.42 -17.23 12.58
CA VAL A 567 -25.32 -15.83 12.13
C VAL A 567 -26.17 -14.95 13.04
N TYR A 568 -25.56 -13.92 13.61
CA TYR A 568 -26.26 -12.85 14.34
C TYR A 568 -26.38 -11.63 13.42
N LYS A 569 -27.47 -10.87 13.56
CA LYS A 569 -27.75 -9.68 12.76
C LYS A 569 -28.06 -8.46 13.64
N ASP A 570 -27.88 -7.26 13.08
CA ASP A 570 -28.28 -5.98 13.66
C ASP A 570 -27.72 -5.76 15.08
N LEU A 571 -26.43 -6.02 15.25
CA LEU A 571 -25.76 -6.05 16.56
C LEU A 571 -25.40 -4.65 17.10
N GLY A 572 -25.59 -3.62 16.29
CA GLY A 572 -25.16 -2.26 16.61
C GLY A 572 -23.64 -2.12 16.61
N ARG A 573 -23.13 -1.02 17.18
CA ARG A 573 -21.70 -0.68 17.08
C ARG A 573 -20.82 -1.40 18.10
N THR A 574 -21.38 -1.86 19.20
CA THR A 574 -20.66 -2.57 20.26
C THR A 574 -21.55 -3.67 20.80
N PHE A 575 -21.05 -4.90 20.86
CA PHE A 575 -21.82 -6.04 21.33
C PHE A 575 -20.93 -7.10 22.01
N GLU A 576 -21.59 -7.99 22.74
CA GLU A 576 -21.00 -9.20 23.30
C GLU A 576 -22.00 -10.35 23.16
N VAL A 577 -21.58 -11.45 22.54
CA VAL A 577 -22.41 -12.64 22.34
C VAL A 577 -21.75 -13.87 22.95
N ASN A 578 -22.58 -14.76 23.47
CA ASN A 578 -22.18 -16.07 23.96
C ASN A 578 -23.01 -17.12 23.22
N TYR A 579 -22.32 -18.08 22.60
CA TYR A 579 -22.94 -19.22 21.92
C TYR A 579 -22.40 -20.52 22.50
N LYS A 580 -23.21 -21.57 22.49
CA LYS A 580 -22.83 -22.90 22.99
C LYS A 580 -23.01 -23.90 21.86
N ASP A 581 -21.90 -24.38 21.29
CA ASP A 581 -21.92 -25.45 20.30
C ASP A 581 -22.07 -26.79 21.02
N THR A 582 -23.23 -27.41 20.87
CA THR A 582 -23.58 -28.70 21.49
C THR A 582 -23.35 -29.90 20.59
N GLU A 583 -22.94 -29.71 19.34
CA GLU A 583 -22.71 -30.83 18.43
C GLU A 583 -21.47 -31.61 18.85
N PRO A 584 -21.46 -32.95 18.89
CA PRO A 584 -20.28 -33.70 19.30
C PRO A 584 -19.07 -33.47 18.38
N LEU A 585 -17.90 -33.25 18.98
CA LEU A 585 -16.61 -33.13 18.29
C LEU A 585 -16.06 -34.54 17.98
N LYS A 586 -16.32 -35.04 16.78
CA LYS A 586 -15.85 -36.37 16.32
C LYS A 586 -14.44 -36.36 15.73
N GLU A 587 -14.08 -35.25 15.10
CA GLU A 587 -12.82 -34.99 14.41
C GLU A 587 -12.26 -33.66 14.92
N PRO A 588 -10.96 -33.37 14.74
CA PRO A 588 -10.44 -32.03 14.98
C PRO A 588 -11.28 -30.97 14.27
N ALA A 589 -11.56 -29.87 14.96
CA ALA A 589 -12.27 -28.73 14.40
C ALA A 589 -11.47 -27.45 14.57
N TYR A 590 -11.77 -26.47 13.73
CA TYR A 590 -11.36 -25.10 13.96
C TYR A 590 -12.57 -24.18 13.93
N TYR A 591 -12.54 -23.19 14.80
CA TYR A 591 -13.53 -22.12 14.85
C TYR A 591 -12.88 -20.80 14.51
N TYR A 592 -13.56 -19.96 13.72
CA TYR A 592 -13.22 -18.56 13.58
C TYR A 592 -14.51 -17.75 13.40
N VAL A 593 -14.39 -16.44 13.53
CA VAL A 593 -15.51 -15.53 13.30
C VAL A 593 -15.20 -14.57 12.19
N ARG A 594 -16.25 -14.20 11.46
CA ARG A 594 -16.24 -13.09 10.51
C ARG A 594 -17.32 -12.09 10.89
N LEU A 595 -16.94 -10.83 10.91
CA LEU A 595 -17.83 -9.71 11.14
C LEU A 595 -17.96 -8.87 9.87
N VAL A 596 -19.16 -8.35 9.60
CA VAL A 596 -19.45 -7.41 8.51
C VAL A 596 -20.21 -6.21 9.08
N GLN A 597 -19.71 -5.01 8.82
CA GLN A 597 -20.35 -3.75 9.19
C GLN A 597 -21.31 -3.26 8.10
N GLU A 598 -22.24 -2.36 8.45
CA GLU A 598 -23.18 -1.74 7.52
C GLU A 598 -22.50 -0.95 6.37
N ASP A 599 -21.25 -0.52 6.58
CA ASP A 599 -20.43 0.14 5.55
C ASP A 599 -19.63 -0.84 4.69
N GLY A 600 -19.84 -2.15 4.87
CA GLY A 600 -19.19 -3.24 4.12
C GLY A 600 -17.81 -3.64 4.65
N GLU A 601 -17.27 -2.93 5.63
CA GLU A 601 -15.99 -3.26 6.26
C GLU A 601 -16.09 -4.55 7.07
N LYS A 602 -15.03 -5.37 7.06
CA LYS A 602 -15.01 -6.70 7.66
C LYS A 602 -13.86 -6.89 8.63
N ALA A 603 -14.02 -7.88 9.52
CA ALA A 603 -12.95 -8.44 10.33
C ALA A 603 -13.02 -9.97 10.38
N TRP A 604 -11.86 -10.63 10.40
CA TRP A 604 -11.74 -12.10 10.51
C TRP A 604 -10.78 -12.46 11.64
N SER A 605 -11.26 -13.21 12.64
CA SER A 605 -10.40 -13.70 13.71
C SER A 605 -9.42 -14.77 13.21
N SER A 606 -8.28 -14.91 13.88
CA SER A 606 -7.50 -16.15 13.75
C SER A 606 -8.31 -17.37 14.23
N PRO A 607 -8.22 -18.52 13.55
CA PRO A 607 -8.84 -19.75 14.00
C PRO A 607 -8.35 -20.23 15.37
N ILE A 608 -9.23 -20.88 16.12
CA ILE A 608 -8.92 -21.67 17.32
C ILE A 608 -9.11 -23.13 16.96
N TRP A 609 -8.08 -23.94 17.15
CA TRP A 609 -8.11 -25.37 16.85
C TRP A 609 -8.45 -26.19 18.09
N VAL A 610 -9.40 -27.10 17.94
CA VAL A 610 -9.90 -27.97 19.00
C VAL A 610 -9.74 -29.42 18.58
N LYS A 611 -9.00 -30.18 19.38
CA LYS A 611 -8.88 -31.64 19.21
C LYS A 611 -9.83 -32.37 20.16
N PRO A 612 -10.49 -33.47 19.74
CA PRO A 612 -11.18 -34.35 20.68
C PRO A 612 -10.17 -35.02 21.63
N HIS A 613 -10.63 -35.36 22.84
CA HIS A 613 -9.84 -36.10 23.83
C HIS A 613 -9.72 -37.58 23.47
#